data_AF-A0AAW2ZG73-F1
#
_entry.id   AF-A0AAW2ZG73-F1
#
_cell.length_a   1.000
_cell.length_b   1.000
_cell.length_c   1.000
_cell.angle_alpha   90.00
_cell.angle_beta   90.00
_cell.angle_gamma   90.00
#
_symmetry.space_group_name_H-M   'P 1'
#
loop_
_entity.id
_entity.type
_entity.pdbx_description
1 polymer ?
#
loop_
_entity_poly.entity_id
_entity_poly.type
_entity_poly.pdbx_seq_one_letter_code
_entity_poly.pdbx_strand_id
1 'polypeptide(L)' 'MQERNTARDAVLSVLPDAEIEYLCHDSYPIFVRVSLNDKEIWKNEQRALFRKNASRREQSISEIKENLRKVMTN' A
#
# COMPACT_ATOMS: atom_id res chain seq x y z
N MET A 1 14.36 5.44 7.82
CA MET A 1 13.25 5.87 8.71
C MET A 1 12.16 6.67 7.97
N GLN A 2 12.51 7.62 7.07
CA GLN A 2 11.55 8.45 6.32
C GLN A 2 10.64 7.69 5.32
N GLU A 3 11.19 6.76 4.54
CA GLU A 3 10.43 6.06 3.49
C GLU A 3 9.36 5.11 4.05
N ARG A 4 9.63 4.50 5.21
CA ARG A 4 8.66 3.68 5.96
C ARG A 4 7.44 4.50 6.36
N ASN A 5 7.66 5.70 6.91
CA ASN A 5 6.56 6.57 7.33
C ASN A 5 5.76 7.04 6.11
N THR A 6 6.43 7.34 5.00
CA THR A 6 5.75 7.74 3.75
C THR A 6 4.83 6.63 3.21
N ALA A 7 5.27 5.37 3.24
CA ALA A 7 4.45 4.24 2.80
C ALA A 7 3.24 4.03 3.73
N ARG A 8 3.46 4.14 5.06
CA ARG A 8 2.38 4.09 6.06
C ARG A 8 1.34 5.17 5.81
N ASP A 9 1.77 6.43 5.69
CA ASP A 9 0.88 7.57 5.52
C ASP A 9 0.07 7.48 4.21
N ALA A 10 0.67 6.91 3.15
CA ALA A 10 -0.04 6.66 1.89
C ALA A 10 -1.17 5.64 2.06
N VAL A 11 -0.93 4.53 2.76
CA VAL A 11 -1.97 3.51 3.03
C VAL A 11 -3.07 4.09 3.93
N LEU A 12 -2.69 4.75 5.03
CA LEU A 12 -3.65 5.34 5.98
C LEU A 12 -4.48 6.48 5.37
N SER A 13 -3.99 7.16 4.32
CA SER A 13 -4.79 8.15 3.58
C SER A 13 -5.98 7.55 2.83
N VAL A 14 -5.94 6.24 2.57
CA VAL A 14 -7.01 5.50 1.88
C VAL A 14 -7.81 4.64 2.85
N LEU A 15 -7.13 4.05 3.84
CA LEU A 15 -7.71 3.17 4.84
C LEU A 15 -7.33 3.68 6.24
N PRO A 16 -8.07 4.65 6.80
CA PRO A 16 -7.72 5.28 8.08
C PRO A 16 -7.65 4.29 9.25
N ASP A 17 -8.47 3.24 9.19
CA ASP A 17 -8.61 2.23 10.24
C ASP A 17 -7.76 0.96 9.99
N ALA A 18 -6.86 0.98 8.99
CA ALA A 18 -6.03 -0.20 8.70
C ALA A 18 -5.01 -0.47 9.81
N GLU A 19 -4.93 -1.74 10.23
CA GLU A 19 -3.81 -2.24 11.02
C GLU A 19 -2.58 -2.43 10.12
N ILE A 20 -1.43 -1.90 10.54
CA ILE A 20 -0.18 -1.93 9.76
C ILE A 20 0.81 -2.86 10.45
N GLU A 21 1.09 -4.00 9.84
CA GLU A 21 2.13 -4.94 10.27
C GLU A 21 3.42 -4.73 9.47
N TYR A 22 4.57 -4.71 10.17
CA TYR A 22 5.89 -4.60 9.55
C TYR A 22 6.62 -5.95 9.56
N LEU A 23 6.45 -6.72 8.48
CA LEU A 23 7.20 -7.95 8.25
C LEU A 23 8.56 -7.61 7.62
N CYS A 24 9.56 -7.36 8.47
CA CYS A 24 10.91 -7.00 8.01
C CYS A 24 11.70 -8.26 7.64
N HIS A 25 11.91 -8.48 6.35
CA HIS A 25 12.87 -9.45 5.84
C HIS A 25 14.04 -8.69 5.21
N ASP A 26 15.28 -9.10 5.48
CA ASP A 26 16.51 -8.53 4.90
C ASP A 26 16.69 -8.85 3.39
N SER A 27 15.58 -9.10 2.69
CA SER A 27 15.54 -9.45 1.28
C SER A 27 14.94 -8.30 0.47
N TYR A 28 15.70 -7.89 -0.55
CA TYR A 28 15.26 -6.94 -1.56
C TYR A 28 14.83 -7.70 -2.83
N PRO A 29 13.77 -7.28 -3.54
CA PRO A 29 12.95 -6.09 -3.29
C PRO A 29 11.93 -6.24 -2.15
N ILE A 30 11.69 -5.13 -1.43
CA ILE A 30 10.67 -5.05 -0.38
C ILE A 30 9.29 -4.83 -1.02
N PHE A 31 8.31 -5.63 -0.62
CA PHE A 31 6.92 -5.53 -1.09
C PHE A 31 5.99 -4.98 -0.01
N VAL A 32 4.96 -4.28 -0.44
CA VAL A 32 3.82 -3.87 0.39
C VAL A 32 2.60 -4.63 -0.09
N ARG A 33 1.92 -5.33 0.83
CA ARG A 33 0.65 -6.00 0.60
C ARG A 33 -0.44 -5.25 1.34
N VAL A 34 -1.57 -5.05 0.67
CA VAL A 34 -2.79 -4.50 1.28
C VAL A 34 -3.88 -5.56 1.15
N SER A 35 -4.56 -5.87 2.24
CA SER A 35 -5.60 -6.88 2.29
C SER A 35 -6.79 -6.39 3.12
N LEU A 36 -7.99 -6.86 2.78
CA LEU A 36 -9.23 -6.59 3.51
C LEU A 36 -9.94 -7.92 3.72
N ASN A 37 -10.26 -8.28 4.96
CA ASN A 37 -10.88 -9.56 5.33
C ASN A 37 -10.15 -10.76 4.67
N ASP A 38 -8.83 -10.83 4.85
CA ASP A 38 -7.93 -11.86 4.26
C ASP A 38 -7.87 -11.92 2.73
N LYS A 39 -8.56 -11.01 2.02
CA LYS A 39 -8.48 -10.89 0.55
C LYS A 39 -7.43 -9.86 0.16
N GLU A 40 -6.41 -10.29 -0.59
CA GLU A 40 -5.41 -9.39 -1.15
C GLU A 40 -6.09 -8.44 -2.16
N ILE A 41 -6.00 -7.13 -1.91
CA ILE A 41 -6.56 -6.10 -2.80
C ILE A 41 -5.48 -5.41 -3.62
N TRP A 42 -4.23 -5.42 -3.14
CA TRP A 42 -3.11 -4.82 -3.85
C TRP A 42 -1.77 -5.37 -3.33
N LYS A 43 -0.81 -5.53 -4.23
CA LYS A 43 0.57 -5.90 -3.89
C LYS A 43 1.54 -5.30 -4.90
N ASN A 44 2.56 -4.58 -4.43
CA ASN A 44 3.62 -4.06 -5.30
C ASN A 44 4.91 -3.80 -4.50
N GLU A 45 5.99 -3.44 -5.19
CA GLU A 45 7.22 -2.98 -4.57
C GLU A 45 6.98 -1.70 -3.76
N GLN A 46 7.58 -1.60 -2.57
CA GLN A 46 7.49 -0.42 -1.70
C GLN A 46 7.93 0.86 -2.42
N ARG A 47 8.87 0.75 -3.36
CA ARG A 47 9.37 1.86 -4.19
C ARG A 47 8.30 2.53 -5.03
N ALA A 48 7.23 1.83 -5.38
CA ALA A 48 6.10 2.42 -6.11
C ALA A 48 5.39 3.51 -5.30
N LEU A 49 5.49 3.46 -3.96
CA LEU A 49 4.86 4.43 -3.05
C LEU A 49 5.76 5.61 -2.67
N PHE A 50 7.02 5.64 -3.13
CA PHE A 50 7.97 6.67 -2.74
C PHE A 50 7.60 8.04 -3.32
N ARG A 51 7.78 9.11 -2.53
CA ARG A 51 7.49 10.50 -2.93
C ARG A 51 8.22 10.91 -4.22
N LYS A 52 9.47 10.46 -4.43
CA LYS A 52 10.26 10.74 -5.64
C LYS A 52 9.70 10.10 -6.91
N ASN A 53 8.81 9.11 -6.77
CA ASN A 53 8.16 8.40 -7.87
C ASN A 53 6.68 8.81 -7.98
N ALA A 54 6.40 10.12 -8.05
CA ALA A 54 5.05 10.69 -7.93
C ALA A 54 4.01 10.02 -8.83
N SER A 55 4.32 9.82 -10.13
CA SER A 55 3.41 9.15 -11.07
C SER A 55 3.09 7.70 -10.67
N ARG A 56 4.09 6.91 -10.29
CA ARG A 56 3.87 5.52 -9.83
C ARG A 56 3.10 5.47 -8.51
N ARG A 57 3.32 6.46 -7.65
CA ARG A 57 2.61 6.61 -6.37
C ARG A 57 1.13 6.92 -6.61
N GLU A 58 0.83 7.87 -7.48
CA GLU A 58 -0.55 8.21 -7.85
C GLU A 58 -1.28 7.01 -8.46
N GLN A 59 -0.62 6.28 -9.38
CA GLN A 59 -1.15 5.05 -9.94
C GLN A 59 -1.44 4.01 -8.85
N SER A 60 -0.47 3.75 -7.97
CA SER A 60 -0.63 2.78 -6.86
C SER A 60 -1.80 3.15 -5.94
N ILE A 61 -1.94 4.44 -5.60
CA ILE A 61 -3.06 4.92 -4.80
C ILE A 61 -4.40 4.74 -5.52
N SER A 62 -4.44 4.98 -6.83
CA SER A 62 -5.65 4.78 -7.64
C SER A 62 -6.05 3.31 -7.69
N GLU A 63 -5.10 2.40 -7.91
CA GLU A 63 -5.32 0.95 -7.93
C GLU A 63 -5.88 0.45 -6.59
N ILE A 64 -5.29 0.88 -5.47
CA ILE A 64 -5.77 0.52 -4.13
C ILE A 64 -7.21 0.99 -3.94
N LYS A 65 -7.54 2.24 -4.31
CA LYS A 65 -8.90 2.79 -4.19
C LYS A 65 -9.92 2.02 -5.05
N GLU A 66 -9.55 1.68 -6.27
CA GLU A 66 -10.44 0.95 -7.19
C GLU A 66 -10.70 -0.48 -6.68
N ASN A 67 -9.66 -1.19 -6.27
CA ASN A 67 -9.79 -2.55 -5.76
C ASN A 67 -10.54 -2.59 -4.43
N LEU A 68 -10.35 -1.59 -3.57
CA LEU A 68 -11.13 -1.44 -2.34
C LEU A 68 -12.63 -1.32 -2.65
N ARG A 69 -13.02 -0.44 -3.59
CA ARG A 69 -14.43 -0.29 -4.01
C ARG A 69 -15.02 -1.61 -4.51
N LYS A 70 -14.28 -2.35 -5.34
CA LYS A 70 -14.70 -3.67 -5.85
C LYS A 70 -14.95 -4.69 -4.74
N VAL A 71 -14.17 -4.66 -3.66
CA VAL A 71 -14.32 -5.58 -2.54
C VAL A 71 -15.43 -5.17 -1.58
N MET A 72 -15.71 -3.86 -1.42
CA MET A 72 -16.80 -3.38 -0.56
C MET A 72 -18.20 -3.49 -1.18
N THR A 73 -18.29 -3.70 -2.50
CA THR A 73 -19.57 -3.77 -3.23
C THR A 73 -20.05 -5.22 -3.47
N ASN A 74 -19.21 -6.22 -3.15
CA ASN A 74 -19.58 -7.63 -3.12
C ASN A 74 -19.77 -8.09 -1.67
#